data_AF-A0A963EX01-F1
#
_entry.id   AF-A0A963EX01-F1
#
_cell.length_a   1.000
_cell.length_b   1.000
_cell.length_c   1.000
_cell.angle_alpha   90.00
_cell.angle_beta   90.00
_cell.angle_gamma   90.00
#
_symmetry.space_group_name_H-M   'P 1'
#
loop_
_entity.id
_entity.type
_entity.pdbx_description
1 polymer ?
#
loop_
_entity_poly.entity_id
_entity_poly.type
_entity_poly.pdbx_seq_one_letter_code
_entity_poly.pdbx_strand_id
1 'polypeptide(L)' 'MKLDGSGSTDVDGDSLTFYWSLTPPSGCCVVLSDPTAVMPTFEVDVPGTYLAQLIVNDGTVDSAPDTVTISTENTAPVA' A
#
# COMPACT_ATOMS: atom_id res chain seq x y z
N MET A 1 3.30 -2.82 10.21
CA MET A 1 2.76 -1.60 9.58
C MET A 1 1.42 -1.92 8.92
N LYS A 2 0.57 -0.93 8.62
CA LYS A 2 -0.71 -1.12 7.92
C LYS A 2 -0.83 -0.16 6.74
N LEU A 3 -1.45 -0.61 5.64
CA LEU A 3 -1.94 0.26 4.58
C LEU A 3 -3.44 0.49 4.78
N ASP A 4 -3.96 1.58 4.22
CA ASP A 4 -5.36 1.96 4.38
C ASP A 4 -5.94 2.41 3.03
N GLY A 5 -6.73 1.53 2.41
CA GLY A 5 -7.47 1.82 1.18
C GLY A 5 -8.90 2.25 1.44
N SER A 6 -9.36 2.35 2.70
CA SER A 6 -10.77 2.60 3.03
C SER A 6 -11.30 3.97 2.59
N GLY A 7 -10.38 4.90 2.29
CA GLY A 7 -10.72 6.18 1.67
C GLY A 7 -11.04 6.09 0.18
N SER A 8 -10.84 4.93 -0.46
CA SER A 8 -11.23 4.72 -1.85
C SER A 8 -12.74 4.63 -1.94
N THR A 9 -13.32 5.48 -2.77
CA THR A 9 -14.77 5.55 -2.98
C THR A 9 -15.05 5.41 -4.46
N ASP A 10 -15.98 4.53 -4.79
CA ASP A 10 -16.60 4.53 -6.11
C ASP A 10 -17.77 5.54 -6.14
N VAL A 11 -17.99 6.19 -7.28
CA VAL A 11 -19.04 7.21 -7.42
C VAL A 11 -20.43 6.58 -7.53
N ASP A 12 -20.51 5.35 -8.05
CA ASP A 12 -21.73 4.58 -8.26
C ASP A 12 -22.07 3.71 -7.03
N GLY A 13 -21.12 3.57 -6.09
CA GLY A 13 -21.27 2.84 -4.83
C GLY A 13 -20.98 1.34 -4.96
N ASP A 14 -20.30 0.94 -6.04
CA ASP A 14 -19.99 -0.46 -6.30
C ASP A 14 -18.93 -1.01 -5.34
N SER A 15 -18.87 -2.34 -5.27
CA SER A 15 -17.86 -3.04 -4.47
C SER A 15 -16.49 -2.88 -5.10
N LEU A 16 -15.60 -2.16 -4.43
CA LEU A 16 -14.21 -1.97 -4.87
C LEU A 16 -13.37 -3.21 -4.58
N THR A 17 -12.62 -3.66 -5.58
CA THR A 17 -11.53 -4.63 -5.42
C THR A 17 -10.21 -3.89 -5.32
N PHE A 18 -9.40 -4.25 -4.33
CA PHE A 18 -8.11 -3.61 -4.06
C PHE A 18 -6.97 -4.47 -4.60
N TYR A 19 -5.96 -3.82 -5.17
CA TYR A 19 -4.74 -4.45 -5.63
C TYR A 19 -3.56 -3.69 -5.05
N TRP A 20 -3.03 -4.23 -3.95
CA TRP A 20 -1.83 -3.71 -3.32
C TRP A 20 -0.59 -4.40 -3.86
N SER A 21 0.41 -3.60 -4.21
CA SER A 21 1.77 -4.08 -4.41
C SER A 21 2.74 -3.31 -3.51
N LEU A 22 3.76 -4.00 -3.00
CA LEU A 22 4.75 -3.43 -2.11
C LEU A 22 6.14 -3.78 -2.63
N THR A 23 6.91 -2.75 -3.01
CA THR A 23 8.29 -2.91 -3.46
C THR A 23 9.23 -2.60 -2.30
N PRO A 24 9.95 -3.59 -1.77
CA PRO A 24 10.92 -3.38 -0.71
C PRO A 24 12.22 -2.76 -1.24
N PRO A 25 13.08 -2.22 -0.36
CA PRO A 25 14.44 -1.84 -0.74
C PRO A 25 15.24 -3.05 -1.23
N SER A 26 16.29 -2.80 -2.02
CA SER A 26 17.13 -3.87 -2.59
C SER A 26 17.69 -4.79 -1.51
N GLY A 27 17.50 -6.11 -1.68
CA GLY A 27 17.98 -7.11 -0.73
C GLY A 27 17.02 -7.39 0.43
N CYS A 28 15.86 -6.74 0.47
CA CYS A 28 14.78 -7.05 1.40
C CYS A 28 13.64 -7.79 0.68
N CYS A 29 12.95 -8.68 1.40
CA CYS A 29 11.71 -9.28 0.96
C CYS A 29 10.60 -8.78 1.88
N VAL A 30 9.45 -8.45 1.30
CA VAL A 30 8.26 -8.05 2.06
C VAL A 30 7.05 -8.73 1.45
N VAL A 31 6.12 -9.13 2.31
CA VAL A 31 4.89 -9.80 1.90
C VAL A 31 3.74 -9.10 2.61
N LEU A 32 2.69 -8.77 1.86
CA LEU A 32 1.44 -8.28 2.40
C LEU A 32 0.63 -9.45 2.96
N SER A 33 -0.07 -9.23 4.08
CA SER A 33 -0.96 -10.24 4.67
C SER A 33 -2.03 -10.71 3.69
N ASP A 34 -2.61 -9.76 2.94
CA ASP A 34 -3.58 -10.00 1.88
C ASP A 34 -3.56 -8.79 0.93
N PRO A 35 -2.97 -8.88 -0.27
CA PRO A 35 -2.89 -7.77 -1.20
C PRO A 35 -4.25 -7.30 -1.75
N THR A 36 -5.35 -8.02 -1.45
CA THR A 36 -6.72 -7.66 -1.85
C THR A 36 -7.58 -7.11 -0.73
N ALA A 37 -7.08 -7.10 0.51
CA ALA A 37 -7.79 -6.52 1.64
C ALA A 37 -7.83 -4.99 1.55
N VAL A 38 -8.87 -4.38 2.15
CA VAL A 38 -8.98 -2.92 2.30
C VAL A 38 -7.81 -2.36 3.13
N MET A 39 -7.37 -3.11 4.13
CA MET A 39 -6.32 -2.70 5.08
C MET A 39 -5.31 -3.84 5.29
N PRO A 40 -4.42 -4.12 4.32
CA PRO A 40 -3.40 -5.14 4.50
C PRO A 40 -2.35 -4.69 5.52
N THR A 41 -1.73 -5.67 6.16
CA THR A 41 -0.59 -5.45 7.02
C THR A 41 0.68 -6.03 6.40
N PHE A 42 1.82 -5.48 6.79
CA PHE A 42 3.13 -5.99 6.42
C PHE A 42 4.12 -5.74 7.54
N GLU A 43 5.13 -6.59 7.61
CA GLU A 43 6.24 -6.49 8.56
C GLU A 43 7.48 -5.94 7.86
N VAL A 44 8.26 -5.16 8.60
CA VAL A 44 9.48 -4.51 8.10
C VAL A 44 10.63 -5.01 8.94
N ASP A 45 11.46 -5.85 8.33
CA ASP A 45 12.64 -6.42 8.99
C ASP A 45 13.92 -5.61 8.74
N VAL A 46 13.95 -4.83 7.66
CA VAL A 46 15.12 -4.09 7.20
C VAL A 46 14.78 -2.60 7.11
N PRO A 47 15.59 -1.69 7.65
CA PRO A 47 15.37 -0.27 7.45
C PRO A 47 15.58 0.11 5.99
N GLY A 48 14.68 0.93 5.44
CA GLY A 48 14.85 1.49 4.11
C GLY A 48 13.57 2.12 3.58
N THR A 49 13.55 2.36 2.27
CA THR A 49 12.42 2.93 1.55
C THR A 49 11.58 1.82 0.91
N TYR A 50 10.31 1.77 1.29
CA TYR A 50 9.31 0.87 0.73
C TYR A 50 8.35 1.68 -0.14
N LEU A 51 8.05 1.19 -1.35
CA LEU A 51 7.07 1.80 -2.24
C LEU A 51 5.81 0.94 -2.26
N ALA A 52 4.75 1.43 -1.61
CA ALA A 52 3.42 0.85 -1.70
C ALA A 52 2.69 1.43 -2.91
N GLN A 53 1.99 0.60 -3.66
CA GLN A 53 1.11 1.01 -4.75
C GLN A 53 -0.28 0.41 -4.54
N LEU A 54 -1.31 1.22 -4.72
CA LEU A 54 -2.71 0.83 -4.72
C LEU A 54 -3.31 1.04 -6.11
N ILE A 55 -3.97 0.03 -6.62
CA ILE A 55 -4.92 0.14 -7.73
C ILE A 55 -6.27 -0.37 -7.20
N VAL A 56 -7.35 0.35 -7.50
CA VAL A 56 -8.71 -0.08 -7.17
C VAL A 56 -9.48 -0.35 -8.45
N ASN A 57 -10.34 -1.36 -8.42
CA ASN A 57 -11.20 -1.75 -9.54
C ASN A 57 -12.66 -1.74 -9.09
N ASP A 58 -13.52 -1.11 -9.88
CA ASP A 58 -14.97 -0.97 -9.63
C ASP A 58 -15.80 -2.13 -10.20
N GLY A 59 -15.15 -3.20 -10.67
CA GLY A 59 -15.76 -4.32 -11.38
C GLY A 59 -15.76 -4.15 -12.90
N THR A 60 -15.39 -2.97 -13.41
CA THR A 60 -15.32 -2.68 -14.85
C THR A 60 -13.94 -2.21 -15.29
N VAL A 61 -13.31 -1.31 -14.54
CA VAL A 61 -12.06 -0.65 -14.91
C VAL A 61 -11.14 -0.47 -13.71
N ASP A 62 -9.83 -0.60 -13.96
CA ASP A 62 -8.79 -0.30 -12.99
C ASP A 62 -8.57 1.22 -12.91
N SER A 63 -8.35 1.72 -11.69
CA SER A 63 -7.92 3.09 -11.45
C SER A 63 -6.49 3.31 -11.94
N ALA A 64 -6.09 4.59 -12.04
CA ALA A 64 -4.67 4.91 -12.06
C ALA A 64 -4.01 4.42 -10.75
N PRO A 65 -2.74 3.95 -10.80
CA PRO A 65 -2.03 3.54 -9.61
C PRO A 65 -1.73 4.75 -8.73
N ASP A 66 -2.11 4.65 -7.45
CA ASP A 66 -1.65 5.57 -6.41
C ASP A 66 -0.44 4.96 -5.69
N THR A 67 0.55 5.79 -5.33
CA THR A 67 1.79 5.30 -4.72
C THR A 67 2.15 6.08 -3.47
N VAL A 68 2.51 5.35 -2.42
CA VAL A 68 2.95 5.90 -1.14
C VAL A 68 4.34 5.38 -0.83
N THR A 69 5.24 6.31 -0.52
CA THR A 69 6.60 5.99 -0.08
C THR A 69 6.64 5.93 1.45
N ILE A 70 7.06 4.79 1.98
CA ILE A 70 7.21 4.53 3.42
C ILE A 70 8.70 4.45 3.71
N SER A 71 9.24 5.45 4.39
CA SER A 71 10.60 5.38 4.91
C SER A 71 10.57 4.93 6.36
N THR A 72 11.34 3.88 6.68
CA THR A 72 11.56 3.45 8.06
C THR A 72 12.86 3.99 8.63
N GLU A 73 13.55 4.87 7.89
CA GLU A 73 14.66 5.64 8.44
C GLU A 73 14.10 6.62 9.46
N ASN A 74 14.52 6.48 10.71
CA ASN A 74 14.20 7.43 11.76
C ASN A 74 14.93 8.75 11.46
N THR A 75 14.24 9.72 10.85
CA THR A 75 14.72 11.10 10.88
C THR A 75 14.60 11.57 12.32
N ALA A 76 15.72 11.75 13.01
CA ALA A 76 15.74 12.34 14.35
C ALA A 76 14.89 13.62 14.37
N PRO A 77 14.10 13.89 15.42
CA PRO A 77 13.30 15.11 15.47
C PRO A 77 14.24 16.32 15.36
N VAL A 78 13.94 17.19 14.39
CA VAL A 78 14.58 18.51 14.32
C VAL A 78 14.04 19.34 15.47
N ALA A 79 14.93 19.77 16.37
CA ALA A 79 14.63 20.61 17.53
C ALA A 79 14.58 22.10 17.16
#